data_AF-A0A496R9I4-F1
#
_entry.id   AF-A0A496R9I4-F1
#
_cell.length_a   1.000
_cell.length_b   1.000
_cell.length_c   1.000
_cell.angle_alpha   90.00
_cell.angle_beta   90.00
_cell.angle_gamma   90.00
#
_symmetry.space_group_name_H-M   'P 1'
#
loop_
_entity.id
_entity.type
_entity.pdbx_description
1 polymer ?
#
loop_
_entity_poly.entity_id
_entity_poly.type
_entity_poly.pdbx_seq_one_letter_code
_entity_poly.pdbx_strand_id
1 'polypeptide(L)'
;MKNLAFKGVKPDLVLIILVIFSNYFGQTKGELFGAGAGIVQDILSLSPLGFNTILNTVSGYFAGTTKGKLFLDPLVAPVILVAVFGLFKETLAFILLLIFMSENTGQVFNQAFLIRSGMNILFTPFVFYLLKITRLLPEYDSIRF
;
A
#
# COMPACT_ATOMS: atom_id res chain seq x y z
N MET A 1 10.16 -11.55 30.96
CA MET A 1 10.06 -12.21 29.64
C MET A 1 9.39 -11.23 28.69
N LYS A 2 10.15 -10.63 27.75
CA LYS A 2 9.58 -9.74 26.72
C LYS A 2 8.73 -10.59 25.80
N ASN A 3 7.41 -10.51 25.94
CA ASN A 3 6.49 -11.02 24.94
C ASN A 3 6.79 -10.25 23.65
N LEU A 4 7.41 -10.92 22.67
CA LEU A 4 7.48 -10.48 21.28
C LEU A 4 6.04 -10.41 20.79
N ALA A 5 5.39 -9.30 21.10
CA ALA A 5 3.99 -9.09 20.89
C ALA A 5 3.74 -8.88 19.40
N PHE A 6 3.59 -9.97 18.66
CA PHE A 6 2.77 -10.04 17.45
C PHE A 6 1.28 -9.70 17.73
N LYS A 7 0.95 -9.12 18.89
CA LYS A 7 -0.43 -8.87 19.33
C LYS A 7 -1.04 -7.75 18.50
N GLY A 8 -1.66 -8.13 17.39
CA GLY A 8 -2.68 -7.34 16.71
C GLY A 8 -2.21 -6.46 15.55
N VAL A 9 -0.91 -6.41 15.23
CA VAL A 9 -0.45 -5.77 13.99
C VAL A 9 -0.91 -6.62 12.80
N LYS A 10 -1.63 -6.01 11.88
CA LYS A 10 -2.18 -6.66 10.68
C LYS A 10 -1.46 -6.14 9.42
N PRO A 11 -1.31 -6.96 8.37
CA PRO A 11 -0.81 -6.46 7.10
C PRO A 11 -1.80 -5.43 6.53
N ASP A 12 -1.27 -4.42 5.85
CA ASP A 12 -2.08 -3.47 5.08
C ASP A 12 -2.41 -4.09 3.71
N LEU A 13 -3.42 -4.95 3.69
CA LEU A 13 -3.88 -5.61 2.46
C LEU A 13 -4.35 -4.60 1.41
N VAL A 14 -4.88 -3.45 1.84
CA VAL A 14 -5.33 -2.41 0.92
C VAL A 14 -4.13 -1.82 0.18
N LEU A 15 -3.05 -1.49 0.90
CA LEU A 15 -1.80 -1.03 0.27
C LEU A 15 -1.24 -2.09 -0.70
N ILE A 16 -1.18 -3.36 -0.29
CA ILE A 16 -0.63 -4.43 -1.15
C ILE A 16 -1.42 -4.52 -2.45
N ILE A 17 -2.75 -4.61 -2.36
CA ILE A 17 -3.64 -4.71 -3.53
C ILE A 17 -3.55 -3.44 -4.37
N LEU A 18 -3.59 -2.26 -3.75
CA LEU A 18 -3.47 -0.97 -4.43
C LEU A 18 -2.19 -0.87 -5.25
N VAL A 19 -1.03 -1.18 -4.66
CA VAL A 19 0.26 -1.06 -5.35
C VAL A 19 0.35 -2.02 -6.52
N ILE A 20 -0.06 -3.28 -6.34
CA ILE A 20 -0.10 -4.26 -7.42
C ILE A 20 -1.06 -3.81 -8.53
N PHE A 21 -2.28 -3.42 -8.17
CA PHE A 21 -3.30 -2.97 -9.10
C PHE A 21 -2.82 -1.74 -9.89
N SER A 22 -2.32 -0.72 -9.22
CA SER A 22 -1.80 0.48 -9.85
C SER A 22 -0.64 0.16 -10.80
N ASN A 23 0.31 -0.68 -10.40
CA ASN A 23 1.43 -1.06 -11.25
C ASN A 23 0.98 -1.77 -12.54
N TYR A 24 -0.11 -2.55 -12.50
CA TYR A 24 -0.64 -3.25 -13.68
C TYR A 24 -1.55 -2.36 -14.55
N PHE A 25 -2.36 -1.51 -13.92
CA PHE A 25 -3.45 -0.79 -14.58
C PHE A 25 -3.13 0.68 -14.88
N GLY A 26 -2.09 1.23 -14.26
CA GLY A 26 -1.56 2.57 -14.51
C GLY A 26 -2.10 3.63 -13.56
N GLN A 27 -1.55 4.84 -13.69
CA GLN A 27 -1.78 5.98 -12.81
C GLN A 27 -3.27 6.31 -12.58
N THR A 28 -4.05 6.54 -13.65
CA THR A 28 -5.46 6.95 -13.52
C THR A 28 -6.32 5.91 -12.80
N LYS A 29 -6.16 4.63 -13.15
CA LYS A 29 -6.90 3.54 -12.50
C LYS A 29 -6.44 3.36 -11.05
N GLY A 30 -5.14 3.48 -10.79
CA GLY A 30 -4.56 3.41 -9.46
C GLY A 30 -5.04 4.53 -8.53
N GLU A 31 -5.13 5.76 -9.04
CA GLU A 31 -5.65 6.92 -8.32
C GLU A 31 -7.12 6.72 -7.92
N LEU A 32 -7.98 6.33 -8.88
CA LEU A 32 -9.40 6.08 -8.62
C LEU A 32 -9.63 4.92 -7.65
N PHE A 33 -8.89 3.83 -7.81
CA PHE A 33 -8.96 2.69 -6.89
C PHE A 33 -8.49 3.10 -5.48
N GLY A 34 -7.40 3.87 -5.39
CA GLY A 34 -6.88 4.41 -4.14
C GLY A 34 -7.89 5.32 -3.43
N ALA A 35 -8.54 6.23 -4.16
CA ALA A 35 -9.58 7.11 -3.63
C ALA A 35 -10.76 6.31 -3.07
N GLY A 36 -11.31 5.37 -3.85
CA GLY A 36 -12.42 4.53 -3.42
C GLY A 36 -12.06 3.66 -2.21
N ALA A 37 -10.91 2.99 -2.25
CA ALA A 37 -10.44 2.15 -1.15
C ALA A 37 -10.17 2.97 0.11
N GLY A 38 -9.64 4.19 -0.03
CA GLY A 38 -9.38 5.09 1.07
C GLY A 38 -10.67 5.63 1.73
N ILE A 39 -11.70 5.95 0.95
CA ILE A 39 -13.03 6.31 1.50
C ILE A 39 -13.60 5.15 2.32
N VAL A 40 -13.54 3.94 1.78
CA VAL A 40 -13.99 2.73 2.49
C VAL A 40 -13.19 2.51 3.76
N GLN A 41 -11.86 2.68 3.71
CA GLN A 41 -11.03 2.61 4.91
C GLN A 41 -11.43 3.67 5.93
N ASP A 42 -11.63 4.92 5.53
CA ASP A 42 -11.99 5.99 6.44
C ASP A 42 -13.28 5.70 7.23
N ILE A 43 -14.29 5.16 6.54
CA ILE A 43 -15.56 4.73 7.16
C ILE A 43 -15.35 3.57 8.13
N LEU A 44 -14.56 2.55 7.75
CA LEU A 44 -14.38 1.33 8.54
C LEU A 44 -13.43 1.51 9.73
N SER A 45 -12.41 2.36 9.61
CA SER A 45 -11.43 2.60 10.66
C SER A 45 -11.82 3.71 11.63
N LEU A 46 -12.98 4.37 11.42
CA LEU A 46 -13.39 5.56 12.18
C LEU A 46 -12.32 6.65 12.17
N SER A 47 -11.52 6.73 11.10
CA SER A 47 -10.53 7.79 10.93
C SER A 47 -11.21 9.04 10.38
N PRO A 48 -10.58 10.22 10.50
CA PRO A 48 -11.09 11.42 9.86
C PRO A 48 -11.31 11.17 8.36
N LEU A 49 -12.52 11.50 7.89
CA LEU A 49 -12.88 11.31 6.49
C LEU A 49 -11.88 12.07 5.60
N GLY A 50 -11.28 11.37 4.66
CA GLY A 50 -10.26 11.94 3.77
C GLY A 50 -8.83 11.52 4.11
N PHE A 51 -8.55 11.03 5.33
CA PHE A 51 -7.19 10.67 5.71
C PHE A 51 -6.64 9.52 4.86
N ASN A 52 -7.24 8.33 4.92
CA ASN A 52 -6.82 7.20 4.09
C ASN A 52 -7.13 7.46 2.61
N THR A 53 -8.17 8.24 2.31
CA THR A 53 -8.49 8.68 0.94
C THR A 53 -7.29 9.37 0.30
N ILE A 54 -6.71 10.40 0.93
CA ILE A 54 -5.54 11.11 0.39
C ILE A 54 -4.33 10.16 0.31
N LEU A 55 -4.05 9.42 1.38
CA LEU A 55 -2.91 8.51 1.45
C LEU A 55 -2.91 7.49 0.30
N ASN A 56 -4.04 6.83 0.08
CA ASN A 56 -4.18 5.80 -0.94
C ASN A 56 -4.30 6.39 -2.35
N THR A 57 -4.94 7.55 -2.53
CA THR A 57 -5.03 8.21 -3.84
C THR A 57 -3.64 8.57 -4.35
N VAL A 58 -2.84 9.24 -3.53
CA VAL A 58 -1.48 9.68 -3.87
C VAL A 58 -0.56 8.46 -4.07
N SER A 59 -0.63 7.47 -3.17
CA SER A 59 0.14 6.23 -3.33
C SER A 59 -0.24 5.47 -4.59
N GLY A 60 -1.55 5.40 -4.90
CA GLY A 60 -2.08 4.73 -6.08
C GLY A 60 -1.63 5.38 -7.38
N TYR A 61 -1.68 6.72 -7.44
CA TYR A 61 -1.16 7.51 -8.55
C TYR A 61 0.32 7.18 -8.81
N PHE A 62 1.18 7.35 -7.81
CA PHE A 62 2.63 7.20 -7.97
C PHE A 62 3.01 5.74 -8.25
N ALA A 63 2.37 4.77 -7.59
CA ALA A 63 2.56 3.36 -7.91
C ALA A 63 2.19 3.07 -9.36
N GLY A 64 1.12 3.69 -9.87
CA GLY A 64 0.69 3.54 -11.25
C GLY A 64 1.63 4.16 -12.29
N THR A 65 2.40 5.18 -11.91
CA THR A 65 3.46 5.72 -12.79
C THR A 65 4.58 4.73 -13.08
N THR A 66 4.70 3.65 -12.29
CA THR A 66 5.72 2.61 -12.46
C THR A 66 5.32 1.52 -13.46
N LYS A 67 4.08 1.56 -13.97
CA LYS A 67 3.58 0.62 -14.98
C LYS A 67 4.52 0.56 -16.18
N GLY A 68 4.97 -0.64 -16.52
CA GLY A 68 5.85 -0.90 -17.67
C GLY A 68 7.29 -0.39 -17.52
N LYS A 69 7.66 0.26 -16.41
CA LYS A 69 8.99 0.86 -16.20
C LYS A 69 9.96 -0.02 -15.41
N LEU A 70 9.47 -1.08 -14.78
CA LEU A 70 10.28 -1.97 -13.95
C LEU A 70 10.72 -3.22 -14.72
N PHE A 71 12.01 -3.29 -15.01
CA PHE A 71 12.65 -4.46 -15.62
C PHE A 71 13.07 -5.50 -14.57
N LEU A 72 12.12 -5.88 -13.73
CA LEU A 72 12.29 -6.89 -12.69
C LEU A 72 11.40 -8.10 -12.99
N ASP A 73 11.67 -9.19 -12.28
CA ASP A 73 10.82 -10.38 -12.30
C ASP A 73 9.39 -10.02 -11.85
N PRO A 74 8.35 -10.66 -12.43
CA PRO A 74 6.95 -10.33 -12.17
C PRO A 74 6.55 -10.41 -10.68
N LEU A 75 7.27 -11.21 -9.89
CA LEU A 75 7.07 -11.33 -8.45
C LEU A 75 7.90 -10.32 -7.64
N VAL A 76 9.11 -10.01 -8.10
CA VAL A 76 10.05 -9.14 -7.38
C VAL A 76 9.61 -7.68 -7.43
N ALA A 77 9.08 -7.22 -8.58
CA ALA A 77 8.56 -5.86 -8.72
C ALA A 77 7.48 -5.52 -7.67
N PRO A 78 6.39 -6.31 -7.50
CA PRO A 78 5.41 -6.10 -6.44
C PRO A 78 6.01 -5.99 -5.04
N VAL A 79 6.95 -6.88 -4.67
CA VAL A 79 7.54 -6.91 -3.33
C VAL A 79 8.32 -5.63 -3.04
N ILE A 80 9.15 -5.19 -3.98
CA ILE A 80 9.92 -3.96 -3.86
C ILE A 80 8.99 -2.75 -3.81
N LEU A 81 8.00 -2.70 -4.70
CA LEU A 81 7.05 -1.60 -4.74
C LEU A 81 6.24 -1.49 -3.45
N VAL A 82 5.77 -2.59 -2.88
CA VAL A 82 5.03 -2.57 -1.61
C VAL A 82 5.91 -2.07 -0.46
N ALA A 83 7.19 -2.45 -0.42
CA ALA A 83 8.12 -1.93 0.58
C ALA A 83 8.29 -0.41 0.45
N VAL A 84 8.54 0.08 -0.77
CA VAL A 84 8.73 1.51 -1.06
C VAL A 84 7.45 2.30 -0.77
N PHE A 85 6.30 1.84 -1.26
CA PHE A 85 5.03 2.54 -1.07
C PHE A 85 4.47 2.42 0.34
N GLY A 86 4.86 1.39 1.11
CA GLY A 86 4.59 1.31 2.54
C GLY A 86 5.30 2.42 3.31
N LEU A 87 6.60 2.61 3.06
CA LEU A 87 7.35 3.73 3.64
C LEU A 87 6.80 5.09 3.18
N PHE A 88 6.47 5.21 1.88
CA PHE A 88 5.89 6.43 1.32
C PHE A 88 4.56 6.80 1.98
N LYS A 89 3.64 5.83 2.11
CA LYS A 89 2.32 6.03 2.74
C LYS A 89 2.46 6.49 4.18
N GLU A 90 3.37 5.87 4.95
CA GLU A 90 3.61 6.22 6.36
C GLU A 90 4.28 7.59 6.50
N THR A 91 5.21 7.92 5.59
CA THR A 91 5.79 9.27 5.53
C THR A 91 4.74 10.33 5.22
N LEU A 92 3.83 10.06 4.28
CA LEU A 92 2.74 10.96 3.95
C LEU A 92 1.75 11.10 5.13
N ALA A 93 1.45 9.99 5.83
CA ALA A 93 0.64 10.00 7.03
C ALA A 93 1.26 10.87 8.14
N PHE A 94 2.58 10.76 8.34
CA PHE A 94 3.32 11.59 9.27
C PHE A 94 3.22 13.08 8.91
N ILE A 95 3.39 13.44 7.64
CA ILE A 95 3.27 14.84 7.17
C ILE A 95 1.85 15.38 7.42
N LEU A 96 0.81 14.60 7.10
CA LEU A 96 -0.57 15.02 7.34
C LEU A 96 -0.86 15.19 8.83
N LEU A 97 -0.39 14.27 9.68
CA LEU A 97 -0.55 14.40 11.13
C LEU A 97 0.22 15.59 11.69
N LEU A 98 1.41 15.90 11.17
CA LEU A 98 2.14 17.11 11.59
C LEU A 98 1.34 18.39 11.33
N ILE A 99 0.63 18.46 10.20
CA ILE A 99 -0.15 19.64 9.82
C ILE A 99 -1.45 19.77 10.62
N PHE A 100 -2.16 18.65 10.82
CA PHE A 100 -3.53 18.67 11.36
C PHE A 100 -3.67 18.20 12.82
N MET A 101 -2.79 17.32 13.30
CA MET A 101 -2.91 16.62 14.59
C MET A 101 -1.53 16.26 15.18
N SER A 102 -0.69 17.27 15.44
CA SER A 102 0.75 17.10 15.73
C SER A 102 1.04 16.24 16.97
N GLU A 103 0.12 16.21 17.94
CA GLU A 103 0.18 15.37 19.14
C GLU A 103 0.17 13.86 18.87
N ASN A 104 -0.31 13.42 17.70
CA ASN A 104 -0.40 12.00 17.32
C ASN A 104 0.78 11.49 16.48
N THR A 105 1.77 12.33 16.21
CA THR A 105 2.88 12.03 15.27
C THR A 105 3.81 10.90 15.72
N GLY A 106 3.98 10.72 17.03
CA GLY A 106 4.79 9.64 17.61
C GLY A 106 4.26 8.23 17.36
N GLN A 107 3.03 8.10 16.85
CA GLN A 107 2.40 6.81 16.57
C GLN A 107 2.70 6.26 15.17
N VAL A 108 3.31 7.05 14.27
CA VAL A 108 3.54 6.65 12.87
C VAL A 108 4.77 5.74 12.76
N PHE A 109 5.95 6.24 13.13
CA PHE A 109 7.21 5.48 13.04
C PHE A 109 7.53 4.77 14.36
N ASN A 110 6.82 3.68 14.64
CA ASN A 110 7.00 2.87 15.83
C ASN A 110 7.36 1.39 15.51
N GLN A 111 7.46 0.55 16.53
CA GLN A 111 7.71 -0.89 16.33
C GLN A 111 6.61 -1.56 15.49
N ALA A 112 5.36 -1.09 15.59
CA ALA A 112 4.25 -1.63 14.80
C ALA A 112 4.42 -1.30 13.30
N PHE A 113 5.00 -0.15 12.94
CA PHE A 113 5.37 0.15 11.55
C PHE A 113 6.38 -0.87 11.00
N LEU A 114 7.45 -1.17 11.74
CA LEU A 114 8.45 -2.15 11.30
C LEU A 114 7.84 -3.54 11.11
N ILE A 115 6.98 -3.96 12.05
CA ILE A 115 6.26 -5.24 11.96
C ILE A 115 5.32 -5.22 10.76
N ARG A 116 4.51 -4.17 10.57
CA ARG A 116 3.56 -4.05 9.46
C ARG A 116 4.27 -4.05 8.11
N SER A 117 5.37 -3.33 7.97
CA SER A 117 6.20 -3.30 6.77
C SER A 117 6.77 -4.68 6.45
N GLY A 118 7.29 -5.39 7.46
CA GLY A 118 7.74 -6.78 7.31
C GLY A 118 6.60 -7.71 6.89
N MET A 119 5.41 -7.57 7.48
CA MET A 119 4.22 -8.35 7.10
C MET A 119 3.77 -8.02 5.67
N ASN A 120 3.79 -6.75 5.26
CA ASN A 120 3.39 -6.38 3.90
C ASN A 120 4.30 -7.04 2.87
N ILE A 121 5.62 -6.98 3.08
CA ILE A 121 6.62 -7.65 2.23
C ILE A 121 6.35 -9.16 2.17
N LEU A 122 6.14 -9.79 3.33
CA LEU A 122 5.90 -11.23 3.43
C LEU A 122 4.59 -11.67 2.74
N PHE A 123 3.52 -10.89 2.87
CA PHE A 123 2.21 -11.22 2.31
C PHE A 123 2.07 -10.82 0.83
N THR A 124 2.95 -9.96 0.31
CA THR A 124 2.88 -9.50 -1.08
C THR A 124 2.93 -10.64 -2.09
N PRO A 125 3.86 -11.63 -2.01
CA PRO A 125 3.86 -12.78 -2.91
C PRO A 125 2.55 -13.57 -2.90
N PHE A 126 1.97 -13.76 -1.72
CA PHE A 126 0.71 -14.49 -1.55
C PHE A 126 -0.46 -13.76 -2.22
N VAL A 127 -0.62 -12.47 -1.92
CA VAL A 127 -1.67 -11.63 -2.52
C VAL A 127 -1.48 -11.51 -4.03
N PHE A 128 -0.24 -11.34 -4.49
CA PHE A 128 0.08 -11.29 -5.92
C PHE A 128 -0.35 -12.56 -6.64
N TYR A 129 0.00 -13.73 -6.11
CA TYR A 129 -0.39 -15.00 -6.71
C TYR A 129 -1.90 -15.22 -6.66
N LEU A 130 -2.56 -14.81 -5.58
CA LEU A 130 -4.02 -14.84 -5.46
C LEU A 130 -4.70 -13.99 -6.55
N LEU A 131 -4.25 -12.75 -6.78
CA LEU A 131 -4.78 -11.89 -7.82
C LEU A 131 -4.52 -12.45 -9.24
N LYS A 132 -3.39 -13.13 -9.41
CA LYS A 132 -3.03 -13.80 -10.68
C LYS A 132 -3.92 -15.01 -10.96
N ILE A 133 -4.14 -15.89 -9.99
CA ILE A 133 -4.96 -17.10 -10.18
C ILE A 133 -6.45 -16.77 -10.40
N THR A 134 -6.96 -15.71 -9.76
CA THR A 134 -8.32 -15.21 -10.00
C THR A 134 -8.44 -14.42 -11.30
N ARG A 135 -7.37 -14.30 -12.10
CA ARG A 135 -7.33 -13.57 -13.38
C ARG A 135 -7.72 -12.09 -13.25
N LEU A 136 -7.45 -11.49 -12.10
CA LEU A 136 -7.67 -10.05 -11.87
C LEU A 136 -6.51 -9.21 -12.42
N LEU A 137 -5.36 -9.83 -12.68
CA LEU A 137 -4.20 -9.19 -13.30
C LEU A 137 -4.04 -9.64 -14.76
N PRO A 138 -3.82 -8.70 -15.71
CA PRO A 138 -3.41 -9.07 -17.06
C PRO A 138 -2.02 -9.72 -17.07
N GLU A 139 -1.66 -10.38 -18.17
CA GLU A 139 -0.33 -10.96 -18.34
C GLU A 139 0.76 -9.89 -18.24
N TYR A 140 1.82 -10.16 -17.48
CA TYR A 140 2.85 -9.16 -17.19
C TYR A 140 3.53 -8.60 -18.45
N ASP A 141 3.70 -9.43 -19.48
CA ASP A 141 4.31 -9.00 -20.75
C ASP A 141 3.46 -7.98 -21.50
N SER A 142 2.13 -8.01 -21.33
CA SER A 142 1.23 -7.02 -21.94
C SER A 142 1.37 -5.59 -21.39
N ILE A 143 2.14 -5.43 -20.29
CA ILE A 143 2.29 -4.19 -19.54
C ILE A 143 3.61 -3.49 -19.88
N ARG A 144 4.54 -4.21 -20.51
CA ARG A 144 5.89 -3.72 -20.87
C ARG A 144 5.93 -2.94 -22.19
N PHE A 145 4.81 -2.85 -22.91
CA PHE A 145 4.68 -2.18 -24.21
C PHE A 145 3.78 -0.96 -24.13
#